data_AF-A0A9W9CJQ6-F1
#
_entry.id   AF-A0A9W9CJQ6-F1
#
_cell.length_a   1.000
_cell.length_b   1.000
_cell.length_c   1.000
_cell.angle_alpha   90.00
_cell.angle_beta   90.00
_cell.angle_gamma   90.00
#
_symmetry.space_group_name_H-M   'P 1'
#
loop_
_entity.id
_entity.type
_entity.pdbx_description
1 polymer ?
#
loop_
_entity_poly.entity_id
_entity_poly.type
_entity_poly.pdbx_seq_one_letter_code
_entity_poly.pdbx_strand_id
1 'polypeptide(L)'
;MLDASADRSVFLYSLFAASVVLACFEKLAFVANTVSVERDWIIVISDSLHVDRQELNSAMRRIDLACKLIAPVGIGLIDGYSTRIAILVVFGQNAISVLVEYFAIAQVYKAVPQLAHGRELEPEAGQESITAAPSRSITTTIANTFRPYKEYVQNPAFLASFSLSLLYFTVLSFASQMTTYLLTLGFTSTHVSIMRVVSVILELSATVAAPWLMNKIGAVRSGLWFINQQLISIALAIGFFSLASSKTKLAGGALVLGVCLSRLGLWGFDLSVQYLVQEDAPSATRGSFSAIEMSLQNLFELLSFATTMVFYRPEDFKIPIYISAGAIASSAACFAGFVRQKRGHLLHTDKCLKRAGKARYYVLPTIAEEVEMDDGTSNMVGRD
;
A
#
# COMPACT_ATOMS: atom_id res chain seq x y z
N MET A 1 -50.60 -11.45 -9.13
CA MET A 1 -49.52 -12.27 -8.52
C MET A 1 -48.19 -12.09 -9.24
N LEU A 2 -48.18 -11.96 -10.59
CA LEU A 2 -46.99 -11.59 -11.36
C LEU A 2 -46.51 -10.15 -11.10
N ASP A 3 -47.41 -9.16 -11.01
CA ASP A 3 -47.03 -7.75 -10.75
C ASP A 3 -46.35 -7.56 -9.38
N ALA A 4 -46.86 -8.19 -8.32
CA ALA A 4 -46.25 -8.13 -6.99
C ALA A 4 -44.84 -8.74 -6.94
N SER A 5 -44.53 -9.69 -7.85
CA SER A 5 -43.18 -10.26 -7.97
C SER A 5 -42.23 -9.35 -8.74
N ALA A 6 -42.74 -8.62 -9.74
CA ALA A 6 -42.00 -7.62 -10.51
C ALA A 6 -41.71 -6.37 -9.65
N ASP A 7 -42.68 -5.89 -8.89
CA ASP A 7 -42.48 -4.76 -7.96
C ASP A 7 -41.43 -5.09 -6.89
N ARG A 8 -41.46 -6.33 -6.38
CA ARG A 8 -40.47 -6.81 -5.42
C ARG A 8 -39.08 -6.92 -6.02
N SER A 9 -38.94 -7.38 -7.26
CA SER A 9 -37.62 -7.46 -7.90
C SER A 9 -37.08 -6.07 -8.22
N VAL A 10 -37.89 -5.16 -8.73
CA VAL A 10 -37.52 -3.75 -8.97
C VAL A 10 -37.08 -3.07 -7.68
N PHE A 11 -37.81 -3.27 -6.58
CA PHE A 11 -37.42 -2.75 -5.28
C PHE A 11 -36.06 -3.29 -4.80
N LEU A 12 -35.83 -4.61 -4.92
CA LEU A 12 -34.56 -5.23 -4.53
C LEU A 12 -33.39 -4.76 -5.40
N TYR A 13 -33.56 -4.64 -6.71
CA TYR A 13 -32.52 -4.11 -7.60
C TYR A 13 -32.23 -2.63 -7.31
N SER A 14 -33.26 -1.85 -6.95
CA SER A 14 -33.10 -0.44 -6.57
C SER A 14 -32.31 -0.30 -5.27
N LEU A 15 -32.63 -1.11 -4.26
CA LEU A 15 -31.87 -1.16 -3.01
C LEU A 15 -30.42 -1.61 -3.24
N PHE A 16 -30.22 -2.62 -4.09
CA PHE A 16 -28.88 -3.06 -4.45
C PHE A 16 -28.09 -1.94 -5.15
N ALA A 17 -28.68 -1.27 -6.14
CA ALA A 17 -28.04 -0.14 -6.82
C ALA A 17 -27.70 1.00 -5.86
N ALA A 18 -28.61 1.35 -4.94
CA ALA A 18 -28.35 2.33 -3.90
C ALA A 18 -27.20 1.92 -2.99
N SER A 19 -27.14 0.64 -2.58
CA SER A 19 -26.04 0.12 -1.75
C SER A 19 -24.69 0.17 -2.47
N VAL A 20 -24.65 -0.09 -3.78
CA VAL A 20 -23.43 0.02 -4.59
C VAL A 20 -22.95 1.47 -4.65
N VAL A 21 -23.86 2.42 -4.89
CA VAL A 21 -23.51 3.85 -4.90
C VAL A 21 -22.99 4.31 -3.55
N LEU A 22 -23.64 3.91 -2.45
CA LEU A 22 -23.17 4.21 -1.10
C LEU A 22 -21.80 3.59 -0.80
N ALA A 23 -21.53 2.37 -1.26
CA ALA A 23 -20.21 1.74 -1.14
C ALA A 23 -19.12 2.51 -1.91
N CYS A 24 -19.45 3.11 -3.06
CA CYS A 24 -18.50 3.99 -3.77
C CYS A 24 -18.16 5.24 -2.94
N PHE A 25 -19.15 5.86 -2.31
CA PHE A 25 -18.92 7.01 -1.42
C PHE A 25 -18.13 6.62 -0.18
N GLU A 26 -18.45 5.48 0.43
CA GLU A 26 -17.72 4.93 1.57
C GLU A 26 -16.25 4.69 1.22
N LYS A 27 -15.96 4.04 0.09
CA LYS A 27 -14.59 3.82 -0.36
C LYS A 27 -13.83 5.12 -0.60
N LEU A 28 -14.48 6.13 -1.18
CA LEU A 28 -13.87 7.43 -1.42
C LEU A 28 -13.58 8.17 -0.10
N ALA A 29 -14.51 8.14 0.85
CA ALA A 29 -14.35 8.73 2.17
C ALA A 29 -13.24 8.03 2.97
N PHE A 30 -13.18 6.70 2.91
CA PHE A 30 -12.11 5.90 3.50
C PHE A 30 -10.73 6.32 2.95
N VAL A 31 -10.59 6.38 1.63
CA VAL A 31 -9.35 6.83 0.98
C VAL A 31 -8.96 8.25 1.41
N ALA A 32 -9.93 9.18 1.45
CA ALA A 32 -9.67 10.55 1.91
C ALA A 32 -9.17 10.58 3.36
N ASN A 33 -9.81 9.81 4.25
CA ASN A 33 -9.42 9.72 5.65
C ASN A 33 -8.00 9.16 5.82
N THR A 34 -7.67 8.07 5.11
CA THR A 34 -6.32 7.47 5.13
C THR A 34 -5.26 8.45 4.60
N VAL A 35 -5.52 9.16 3.50
CA VAL A 35 -4.56 10.16 2.99
C VAL A 35 -4.33 11.28 4.01
N SER A 36 -5.41 11.83 4.58
CA SER A 36 -5.32 12.96 5.50
C SER A 36 -4.70 12.58 6.84
N VAL A 37 -5.15 11.51 7.48
CA VAL A 37 -4.74 11.15 8.84
C VAL A 37 -3.50 10.24 8.83
N GLU A 38 -3.55 9.13 8.10
CA GLU A 38 -2.50 8.11 8.17
C GLU A 38 -1.23 8.50 7.41
N ARG A 39 -1.32 9.34 6.38
CA ARG A 39 -0.16 9.69 5.53
C ARG A 39 0.36 11.09 5.71
N ASP A 40 -0.52 12.06 6.00
CA ASP A 40 -0.11 13.45 6.18
C ASP A 40 0.07 13.81 7.66
N TRP A 41 -0.97 13.60 8.49
CA TRP A 41 -0.90 13.97 9.91
C TRP A 41 0.15 13.17 10.68
N ILE A 42 0.36 11.89 10.36
CA ILE A 42 1.35 11.06 11.06
C ILE A 42 2.74 11.70 11.11
N ILE A 43 3.11 12.42 10.04
CA ILE A 43 4.43 13.05 9.93
C ILE A 43 4.50 14.29 10.81
N VAL A 44 3.47 15.15 10.75
CA VAL A 44 3.38 16.34 11.61
C VAL A 44 3.37 15.96 13.08
N ILE A 45 2.65 14.89 13.44
CA ILE A 45 2.58 14.36 14.81
C ILE A 45 3.94 13.80 15.23
N SER A 46 4.58 12.99 14.39
CA SER A 46 5.91 12.43 14.65
C SER A 46 6.96 13.53 14.86
N ASP A 47 6.97 14.55 14.01
CA ASP A 47 7.89 15.68 14.10
C ASP A 47 7.62 16.53 15.35
N SER A 48 6.34 16.77 15.67
CA SER A 48 5.92 17.55 16.86
C SER A 48 6.25 16.85 18.18
N LEU A 49 6.13 15.52 18.22
CA LEU A 49 6.34 14.72 19.43
C LEU A 49 7.75 14.12 19.52
N HIS A 50 8.61 14.35 18.52
CA HIS A 50 9.93 13.75 18.39
C HIS A 50 9.93 12.21 18.49
N VAL A 51 8.87 11.58 17.98
CA VAL A 51 8.72 10.12 17.93
C VAL A 51 9.18 9.63 16.56
N ASP A 52 9.86 8.49 16.50
CA ASP A 52 10.30 7.92 15.23
C ASP A 52 9.12 7.55 14.32
N ARG A 53 9.17 8.00 13.06
CA ARG A 53 8.13 7.74 12.04
C ARG A 53 7.94 6.23 11.82
N GLN A 54 9.01 5.44 11.90
CA GLN A 54 8.91 4.00 11.72
C GLN A 54 8.13 3.34 12.85
N GLU A 55 8.34 3.79 14.09
CA GLU A 55 7.62 3.28 15.25
C GLU A 55 6.12 3.55 15.11
N LEU A 56 5.75 4.79 14.79
CA LEU A 56 4.35 5.20 14.62
C LEU A 56 3.68 4.48 13.44
N ASN A 57 4.33 4.41 12.28
CA ASN A 57 3.84 3.66 11.11
C ASN A 57 3.66 2.17 11.44
N SER A 58 4.63 1.56 12.13
CA SER A 58 4.56 0.14 12.50
C SER A 58 3.44 -0.13 13.49
N ALA A 59 3.18 0.78 14.43
CA ALA A 59 2.09 0.67 15.40
C ALA A 59 0.73 0.77 14.72
N MET A 60 0.51 1.76 13.83
CA MET A 60 -0.73 1.85 13.06
C MET A 60 -0.97 0.59 12.22
N ARG A 61 0.07 0.07 11.56
CA ARG A 61 -0.05 -1.14 10.74
C ARG A 61 -0.37 -2.38 11.58
N ARG A 62 0.20 -2.50 12.78
CA ARG A 62 -0.14 -3.59 13.73
C ARG A 62 -1.61 -3.53 14.13
N ILE A 63 -2.13 -2.33 14.40
CA ILE A 63 -3.54 -2.14 14.73
C ILE A 63 -4.42 -2.55 13.54
N ASP A 64 -4.14 -2.05 12.33
CA ASP A 64 -4.87 -2.39 11.10
C ASP A 64 -4.89 -3.92 10.85
N LEU A 65 -3.73 -4.58 10.95
CA LEU A 65 -3.64 -6.03 10.77
C LEU A 65 -4.34 -6.82 11.88
N ALA A 66 -4.26 -6.37 13.13
CA ALA A 66 -4.99 -6.99 14.23
C ALA A 66 -6.51 -6.88 14.03
N CYS A 67 -7.00 -5.72 13.59
CA CYS A 67 -8.41 -5.53 13.24
C CYS A 67 -8.82 -6.42 12.06
N LYS A 68 -7.99 -6.53 11.01
CA LYS A 68 -8.22 -7.44 9.87
C LYS A 68 -8.23 -8.92 10.25
N LEU A 69 -7.55 -9.30 11.33
CA LEU A 69 -7.62 -10.65 11.90
C LEU A 69 -8.89 -10.86 12.71
N ILE A 70 -9.17 -9.94 13.64
CA ILE A 70 -10.22 -10.09 14.65
C ILE A 70 -11.60 -9.91 14.02
N ALA A 71 -11.77 -8.97 13.10
CA ALA A 71 -13.08 -8.61 12.55
C ALA A 71 -13.77 -9.77 11.80
N PRO A 72 -13.11 -10.51 10.87
CA PRO A 72 -13.75 -11.65 10.22
C PRO A 72 -14.12 -12.78 11.18
N VAL A 73 -13.30 -13.01 12.23
CA VAL A 73 -13.57 -14.03 13.25
C VAL A 73 -14.76 -13.63 14.10
N GLY A 74 -14.78 -12.39 14.60
CA GLY A 74 -15.87 -11.86 15.42
C GLY A 74 -17.20 -11.85 14.68
N ILE A 75 -17.22 -11.32 13.45
CA ILE A 75 -18.43 -11.27 12.63
C ILE A 75 -18.89 -12.69 12.25
N GLY A 76 -17.97 -13.59 11.89
CA GLY A 76 -18.31 -14.96 11.53
C GLY A 76 -18.95 -15.76 12.67
N LEU A 77 -18.52 -15.54 13.93
CA LEU A 77 -19.14 -16.17 15.10
C LEU A 77 -20.57 -15.68 15.34
N ILE A 78 -20.81 -14.37 15.18
CA ILE A 78 -22.14 -13.78 15.38
C ILE A 78 -23.09 -14.18 14.24
N ASP A 79 -22.59 -14.19 13.00
CA ASP A 79 -23.36 -14.63 11.82
C ASP A 79 -23.76 -16.10 11.93
N GLY A 80 -22.87 -16.95 12.44
CA GLY A 80 -23.17 -18.37 12.70
C GLY A 80 -24.30 -18.60 13.71
N TYR A 81 -24.57 -17.64 14.60
CA TYR A 81 -25.75 -17.67 15.48
C TYR A 81 -26.98 -17.08 14.80
N SER A 82 -26.87 -15.87 14.24
CA SER A 82 -27.95 -15.24 13.47
C SER A 82 -27.42 -14.11 12.60
N THR A 83 -27.59 -14.26 11.28
CA THR A 83 -27.25 -13.22 10.30
C THR A 83 -27.94 -11.88 10.57
N ARG A 84 -29.20 -11.89 11.07
CA ARG A 84 -29.90 -10.64 11.40
C ARG A 84 -29.23 -9.89 12.53
N ILE A 85 -28.78 -10.62 13.57
CA ILE A 85 -28.07 -10.03 14.70
C ILE A 85 -26.69 -9.54 14.24
N ALA A 86 -25.97 -10.31 13.42
CA ALA A 86 -24.70 -9.88 12.86
C ALA A 86 -24.81 -8.54 12.10
N ILE A 87 -25.84 -8.39 11.26
CA ILE A 87 -26.10 -7.12 10.54
C ILE A 87 -26.34 -5.97 11.53
N LEU A 88 -27.18 -6.17 12.55
CA LEU A 88 -27.48 -5.13 13.54
C LEU A 88 -26.25 -4.75 14.38
N VAL A 89 -25.42 -5.74 14.75
CA VAL A 89 -24.17 -5.51 15.48
C VAL A 89 -23.19 -4.71 14.63
N VAL A 90 -22.97 -5.09 13.36
CA VAL A 90 -22.08 -4.36 12.45
C VAL A 90 -22.58 -2.94 12.21
N PHE A 91 -23.90 -2.75 12.05
CA PHE A 91 -24.49 -1.42 11.92
C PHE A 91 -24.24 -0.56 13.17
N GLY A 92 -24.54 -1.10 14.37
CA GLY A 92 -24.30 -0.39 15.63
C GLY A 92 -22.83 -0.07 15.86
N GLN A 93 -21.92 -1.02 15.57
CA GLN A 93 -20.48 -0.81 15.67
C GLN A 93 -20.02 0.34 14.77
N ASN A 94 -20.41 0.35 13.49
CA ASN A 94 -20.04 1.43 12.57
C ASN A 94 -20.56 2.80 13.05
N ALA A 95 -21.81 2.87 13.52
CA ALA A 95 -22.38 4.11 14.04
C ALA A 95 -21.63 4.65 15.27
N ILE A 96 -21.24 3.76 16.20
CA ILE A 96 -20.45 4.13 17.37
C ILE A 96 -19.02 4.52 16.97
N SER A 97 -18.39 3.78 16.05
CA SER A 97 -17.04 4.05 15.57
C SER A 97 -16.90 5.45 14.98
N VAL A 98 -17.88 5.91 14.19
CA VAL A 98 -17.87 7.28 13.63
C VAL A 98 -17.86 8.35 14.74
N LEU A 99 -18.64 8.16 15.81
CA LEU A 99 -18.65 9.11 16.93
C LEU A 99 -17.30 9.12 17.66
N VAL A 100 -16.76 7.93 17.97
CA VAL A 100 -15.47 7.79 18.65
C VAL A 100 -14.34 8.38 17.80
N GLU A 101 -14.31 8.09 16.50
CA GLU A 101 -13.34 8.60 15.55
C GLU A 101 -13.36 10.13 15.49
N TYR A 102 -14.55 10.74 15.38
CA TYR A 102 -14.69 12.20 15.35
C TYR A 102 -14.10 12.86 16.60
N PHE A 103 -14.41 12.35 17.79
CA PHE A 103 -13.87 12.91 19.04
C PHE A 103 -12.36 12.69 19.16
N ALA A 104 -11.84 11.53 18.75
CA ALA A 104 -10.41 11.24 18.78
C ALA A 104 -9.63 12.18 17.83
N ILE A 105 -10.09 12.35 16.59
CA ILE A 105 -9.49 13.27 15.62
C ILE A 105 -9.54 14.71 16.14
N ALA A 106 -10.68 15.14 16.69
CA ALA A 106 -10.82 16.49 17.26
C ALA A 106 -9.87 16.72 18.45
N GLN A 107 -9.62 15.69 19.27
CA GLN A 107 -8.67 15.76 20.37
C GLN A 107 -7.22 15.87 19.86
N VAL A 108 -6.83 15.06 18.87
CA VAL A 108 -5.50 15.12 18.24
C VAL A 108 -5.26 16.49 17.60
N TYR A 109 -6.25 17.01 16.88
CA TYR A 109 -6.18 18.33 16.25
C TYR A 109 -5.97 19.46 17.27
N LYS A 110 -6.63 19.39 18.43
CA LYS A 110 -6.44 20.36 19.52
C LYS A 110 -5.08 20.21 20.21
N ALA A 111 -4.58 18.99 20.33
CA ALA A 111 -3.32 18.70 21.01
C ALA A 111 -2.08 19.10 20.17
N VAL A 112 -2.17 19.01 18.84
CA VAL A 112 -1.07 19.34 17.92
C VAL A 112 -1.46 20.56 17.08
N PRO A 113 -1.26 21.80 17.57
CA PRO A 113 -1.68 23.03 16.88
C PRO A 113 -0.93 23.27 15.55
N GLN A 114 0.18 22.57 15.31
CA GLN A 114 0.89 22.56 14.02
C GLN A 114 0.02 21.95 12.89
N LEU A 115 -0.99 21.14 13.21
CA LEU A 115 -1.96 20.62 12.24
C LEU A 115 -2.94 21.71 11.75
N ALA A 116 -3.19 22.74 12.56
CA ALA A 116 -4.15 23.80 12.25
C ALA A 116 -3.57 24.88 11.32
N HIS A 117 -2.25 25.06 11.37
CA HIS A 117 -1.52 25.91 10.44
C HIS A 117 -1.26 25.05 9.21
N GLY A 118 -2.28 24.92 8.35
CA GLY A 118 -2.06 24.41 7.00
C GLY A 118 -0.86 25.15 6.42
N ARG A 119 0.17 24.38 6.02
CA ARG A 119 1.50 24.88 5.65
C ARG A 119 1.37 26.23 4.94
N GLU A 120 1.75 27.33 5.61
CA GLU A 120 1.94 28.59 4.91
C GLU A 120 2.94 28.28 3.80
N LEU A 121 2.47 28.33 2.56
CA LEU A 121 3.36 28.50 1.43
C LEU A 121 4.19 29.72 1.79
N GLU A 122 5.48 29.53 2.07
CA GLU A 122 6.39 30.67 2.13
C GLU A 122 6.11 31.50 0.88
N PRO A 123 5.72 32.79 1.02
CA PRO A 123 5.47 33.61 -0.14
C PRO A 123 6.79 33.67 -0.90
N GLU A 124 6.81 33.12 -2.11
CA GLU A 124 7.92 33.31 -3.03
C GLU A 124 8.20 34.83 -3.06
N ALA A 125 9.36 35.21 -2.54
CA ALA A 125 9.84 36.57 -2.55
C ALA A 125 10.11 36.96 -4.01
N GLY A 126 9.07 37.45 -4.68
CA GLY A 126 9.13 38.01 -6.03
C GLY A 126 8.01 37.50 -6.93
N GLN A 127 6.87 38.20 -6.96
CA GLN A 127 6.39 38.96 -8.12
C GLN A 127 4.94 39.45 -7.89
N GLU A 128 4.81 40.78 -7.84
CA GLU A 128 3.74 41.61 -8.43
C GLU A 128 2.25 41.32 -8.19
N SER A 129 1.64 42.25 -7.44
CA SER A 129 0.48 43.06 -7.86
C SER A 129 -0.75 42.34 -8.41
N ILE A 130 -1.75 42.23 -7.53
CA ILE A 130 -3.16 41.91 -7.82
C ILE A 130 -3.68 42.77 -8.98
N THR A 131 -3.89 42.16 -10.16
CA THR A 131 -4.88 42.65 -11.14
C THR A 131 -5.50 41.50 -11.95
N ALA A 132 -6.82 41.56 -12.07
CA ALA A 132 -7.73 40.81 -12.94
C ALA A 132 -7.95 39.31 -12.66
N ALA A 133 -9.20 38.98 -12.27
CA ALA A 133 -9.72 37.62 -12.29
C ALA A 133 -9.73 37.07 -13.73
N PRO A 134 -9.08 35.92 -14.03
CA PRO A 134 -9.13 35.37 -15.37
C PRO A 134 -10.44 34.62 -15.56
N SER A 135 -11.10 34.87 -16.69
CA SER A 135 -12.15 34.01 -17.23
C SER A 135 -11.59 32.59 -17.33
N ARG A 136 -12.11 31.67 -16.50
CA ARG A 136 -11.67 30.26 -16.43
C ARG A 136 -11.96 29.57 -17.76
N SER A 137 -11.00 29.59 -18.67
CA SER A 137 -11.05 28.82 -19.91
C SER A 137 -11.02 27.32 -19.56
N ILE A 138 -11.84 26.52 -20.23
CA ILE A 138 -11.90 25.06 -20.07
C ILE A 138 -10.51 24.41 -20.21
N THR A 139 -9.63 25.01 -21.03
CA THR A 139 -8.24 24.58 -21.19
C THR A 139 -7.40 24.74 -19.91
N THR A 140 -7.63 25.80 -19.14
CA THR A 140 -6.95 26.02 -17.84
C THR A 140 -7.45 25.06 -16.77
N THR A 141 -8.73 24.67 -16.81
CA THR A 141 -9.30 23.66 -15.92
C THR A 141 -8.69 22.28 -16.19
N ILE A 142 -8.60 21.87 -17.46
CA ILE A 142 -8.02 20.58 -17.84
C ILE A 142 -6.53 20.52 -17.47
N ALA A 143 -5.77 21.59 -17.75
CA ALA A 143 -4.35 21.66 -17.40
C ALA A 143 -4.13 21.51 -15.88
N ASN A 144 -4.99 22.12 -15.07
CA ASN A 144 -4.91 22.02 -13.61
C ASN A 144 -5.30 20.63 -13.08
N THR A 145 -6.15 19.88 -13.78
CA THR A 145 -6.49 18.49 -13.41
C THR A 145 -5.34 17.50 -13.68
N PHE A 146 -4.56 17.71 -14.75
CA PHE A 146 -3.44 16.80 -15.09
C PHE A 146 -2.12 17.16 -14.40
N ARG A 147 -1.99 18.37 -13.88
CA ARG A 147 -0.78 18.82 -13.17
C ARG A 147 -0.36 17.88 -12.02
N PRO A 148 -1.24 17.43 -11.11
CA PRO A 148 -0.88 16.47 -10.07
C PRO A 148 -0.30 15.15 -10.58
N TYR A 149 -0.81 14.63 -11.70
CA TYR A 149 -0.29 13.41 -12.33
C TYR A 149 1.11 13.60 -12.89
N LYS A 150 1.37 14.77 -13.48
CA LYS A 150 2.72 15.13 -13.93
C LYS A 150 3.68 15.24 -12.76
N GLU A 151 3.27 15.90 -11.68
CA GLU A 151 4.06 16.02 -10.44
C GLU A 151 4.33 14.65 -9.80
N TYR A 152 3.36 13.74 -9.82
CA TYR A 152 3.52 12.37 -9.34
C TYR A 152 4.60 11.60 -10.12
N VAL A 153 4.58 11.65 -11.46
CA VAL A 153 5.57 10.95 -12.30
C VAL A 153 6.97 11.55 -12.21
N GLN A 154 7.06 12.86 -12.00
CA GLN A 154 8.35 13.57 -11.86
C GLN A 154 8.97 13.42 -10.47
N ASN A 155 8.21 12.94 -9.49
CA ASN A 155 8.69 12.77 -8.12
C ASN A 155 9.76 11.67 -8.03
N PRO A 156 10.85 11.87 -7.24
CA PRO A 156 11.88 10.84 -7.06
C PRO A 156 11.34 9.51 -6.49
N ALA A 157 10.27 9.54 -5.70
CA ALA A 157 9.61 8.36 -5.14
C ALA A 157 8.67 7.64 -6.11
N PHE A 158 8.49 8.15 -7.34
CA PHE A 158 7.55 7.60 -8.33
C PHE A 158 7.72 6.10 -8.55
N LEU A 159 8.93 5.62 -8.89
CA LEU A 159 9.14 4.20 -9.18
C LEU A 159 8.89 3.31 -7.94
N ALA A 160 9.14 3.80 -6.74
CA ALA A 160 8.84 3.07 -5.50
C ALA A 160 7.31 2.97 -5.30
N SER A 161 6.59 4.08 -5.44
CA SER A 161 5.14 4.13 -5.33
C SER A 161 4.43 3.32 -6.43
N PHE A 162 4.90 3.41 -7.67
CA PHE A 162 4.38 2.67 -8.80
C PHE A 162 4.62 1.16 -8.67
N SER A 163 5.80 0.75 -8.18
CA SER A 163 6.08 -0.67 -7.94
C SER A 163 5.19 -1.25 -6.86
N LEU A 164 4.92 -0.51 -5.77
CA LEU A 164 3.91 -0.92 -4.78
C LEU A 164 2.51 -1.01 -5.39
N SER A 165 2.12 -0.04 -6.21
CA SER A 165 0.81 -0.03 -6.87
C SER A 165 0.61 -1.26 -7.76
N LEU A 166 1.63 -1.69 -8.50
CA LEU A 166 1.58 -2.92 -9.31
C LEU A 166 1.26 -4.19 -8.49
N LEU A 167 1.62 -4.23 -7.21
CA LEU A 167 1.32 -5.40 -6.36
C LEU A 167 -0.17 -5.56 -6.06
N TYR A 168 -0.98 -4.52 -6.27
CA TYR A 168 -2.44 -4.63 -6.19
C TYR A 168 -3.04 -5.32 -7.41
N PHE A 169 -2.28 -5.47 -8.52
CA PHE A 169 -2.71 -6.24 -9.68
C PHE A 169 -2.43 -7.73 -9.47
N THR A 170 -3.09 -8.33 -8.49
CA THR A 170 -2.90 -9.73 -8.14
C THR A 170 -4.19 -10.39 -7.67
N VAL A 171 -4.41 -11.62 -8.09
CA VAL A 171 -5.45 -12.51 -7.54
C VAL A 171 -4.90 -13.40 -6.43
N LEU A 172 -3.60 -13.35 -6.17
CA LEU A 172 -2.89 -14.20 -5.21
C LEU A 172 -3.03 -13.65 -3.80
N SER A 173 -4.28 -13.53 -3.33
CA SER A 173 -4.63 -13.12 -1.98
C SER A 173 -5.81 -13.91 -1.44
N PHE A 174 -5.96 -14.00 -0.11
CA PHE A 174 -7.13 -14.64 0.50
C PHE A 174 -8.42 -13.82 0.35
N ALA A 175 -8.53 -13.07 -0.74
CA ALA A 175 -9.73 -12.41 -1.21
C ALA A 175 -10.72 -13.42 -1.82
N SER A 176 -11.86 -12.90 -2.27
CA SER A 176 -12.97 -13.69 -2.84
C SER A 176 -12.54 -14.56 -4.01
N GLN A 177 -11.74 -14.05 -4.94
CA GLN A 177 -11.34 -14.75 -6.16
C GLN A 177 -10.58 -16.07 -5.87
N MET A 178 -9.50 -15.99 -5.10
CA MET A 178 -8.70 -17.15 -4.71
C MET A 178 -9.48 -18.10 -3.80
N THR A 179 -10.27 -17.56 -2.87
CA THR A 179 -11.10 -18.37 -1.98
C THR A 179 -12.08 -19.23 -2.79
N THR A 180 -12.77 -18.61 -3.75
CA THR A 180 -13.68 -19.33 -4.67
C THR A 180 -12.93 -20.39 -5.47
N TYR A 181 -11.75 -20.07 -5.99
CA TYR A 181 -10.93 -21.06 -6.70
C TYR A 181 -10.57 -22.27 -5.81
N LEU A 182 -10.15 -22.05 -4.56
CA LEU A 182 -9.84 -23.14 -3.63
C LEU A 182 -11.06 -24.03 -3.33
N LEU A 183 -12.24 -23.43 -3.19
CA LEU A 183 -13.48 -24.20 -3.03
C LEU A 183 -13.76 -25.08 -4.25
N THR A 184 -13.47 -24.61 -5.47
CA THR A 184 -13.63 -25.42 -6.69
C THR A 184 -12.66 -26.61 -6.77
N LEU A 185 -11.47 -26.50 -6.14
CA LEU A 185 -10.54 -27.61 -5.99
C LEU A 185 -10.96 -28.61 -4.90
N GLY A 186 -12.03 -28.32 -4.15
CA GLY A 186 -12.55 -29.17 -3.09
C GLY A 186 -11.88 -28.94 -1.72
N PHE A 187 -11.32 -27.76 -1.48
CA PHE A 187 -11.05 -27.29 -0.12
C PHE A 187 -12.37 -26.96 0.58
N THR A 188 -12.46 -27.20 1.89
CA THR A 188 -13.62 -26.80 2.69
C THR A 188 -13.42 -25.37 3.20
N SER A 189 -14.49 -24.70 3.61
CA SER A 189 -14.42 -23.38 4.23
C SER A 189 -13.49 -23.37 5.45
N THR A 190 -13.47 -24.45 6.24
CA THR A 190 -12.57 -24.62 7.38
C THR A 190 -11.10 -24.61 6.96
N HIS A 191 -10.74 -25.32 5.88
CA HIS A 191 -9.37 -25.29 5.38
C HIS A 191 -8.95 -23.88 4.97
N VAL A 192 -9.81 -23.17 4.23
CA VAL A 192 -9.51 -21.79 3.81
C VAL A 192 -9.33 -20.86 5.01
N SER A 193 -10.17 -20.99 6.03
CA SER A 193 -10.05 -20.20 7.26
C SER A 193 -8.74 -20.46 8.00
N ILE A 194 -8.31 -21.72 8.13
CA ILE A 194 -7.01 -22.06 8.76
C ILE A 194 -5.86 -21.44 7.96
N MET A 195 -5.87 -21.60 6.64
CA MET A 195 -4.83 -21.04 5.76
C MET A 195 -4.78 -19.50 5.84
N ARG A 196 -5.92 -18.84 5.96
CA ARG A 196 -6.01 -17.39 6.19
C ARG A 196 -5.39 -16.99 7.53
N VAL A 197 -5.64 -17.72 8.60
CA VAL A 197 -5.02 -17.42 9.92
C VAL A 197 -3.49 -17.49 9.81
N VAL A 198 -2.95 -18.52 9.14
CA VAL A 198 -1.50 -18.63 8.89
C VAL A 198 -0.97 -17.45 8.07
N SER A 199 -1.69 -17.03 7.02
CA SER A 199 -1.37 -15.84 6.23
C SER A 199 -1.24 -14.61 7.12
N VAL A 200 -2.23 -14.36 7.97
CA VAL A 200 -2.27 -13.16 8.81
C VAL A 200 -1.15 -13.15 9.85
N ILE A 201 -0.76 -14.31 10.39
CA ILE A 201 0.41 -14.40 11.28
C ILE A 201 1.68 -13.93 10.54
N LEU A 202 1.88 -14.36 9.29
CA LEU A 202 3.01 -13.93 8.47
C LEU A 202 2.93 -12.45 8.09
N GLU A 203 1.73 -11.92 7.82
CA GLU A 203 1.50 -10.48 7.61
C GLU A 203 1.89 -9.67 8.86
N LEU A 204 1.46 -10.12 10.05
CA LEU A 204 1.82 -9.47 11.32
C LEU A 204 3.32 -9.52 11.60
N SER A 205 3.98 -10.63 11.28
CA SER A 205 5.44 -10.74 11.46
C SER A 205 6.22 -9.69 10.65
N ALA A 206 5.67 -9.21 9.52
CA ALA A 206 6.29 -8.15 8.73
C ALA A 206 6.38 -6.82 9.50
N THR A 207 5.47 -6.55 10.44
CA THR A 207 5.49 -5.33 11.27
C THR A 207 6.62 -5.29 12.29
N VAL A 208 7.26 -6.43 12.54
CA VAL A 208 8.48 -6.52 13.37
C VAL A 208 9.70 -6.62 12.48
N ALA A 209 9.62 -7.48 11.44
CA ALA A 209 10.72 -7.70 10.52
C ALA A 209 11.11 -6.45 9.72
N ALA A 210 10.13 -5.65 9.28
CA ALA A 210 10.41 -4.49 8.43
C ALA A 210 11.12 -3.35 9.17
N PRO A 211 10.63 -2.83 10.31
CA PRO A 211 11.39 -1.82 11.07
C PRO A 211 12.78 -2.31 11.48
N TRP A 212 12.88 -3.59 11.90
CA TRP A 212 14.17 -4.18 12.26
C TRP A 212 15.16 -4.18 11.08
N LEU A 213 14.70 -4.57 9.89
CA LEU A 213 15.54 -4.60 8.70
C LEU A 213 15.87 -3.19 8.20
N MET A 214 14.90 -2.28 8.22
CA MET A 214 15.08 -0.86 7.87
C MET A 214 16.15 -0.20 8.75
N ASN A 215 16.15 -0.46 10.06
CA ASN A 215 17.17 0.06 10.98
C ASN A 215 18.56 -0.53 10.76
N LYS A 216 18.65 -1.77 10.25
CA LYS A 216 19.96 -2.41 10.01
C LYS A 216 20.59 -2.07 8.66
N ILE A 217 19.80 -2.01 7.59
CA ILE A 217 20.33 -1.90 6.22
C ILE A 217 19.75 -0.71 5.44
N GLY A 218 18.90 0.10 6.06
CA GLY A 218 18.18 1.22 5.43
C GLY A 218 16.92 0.78 4.70
N ALA A 219 15.96 1.70 4.58
CA ALA A 219 14.65 1.44 3.97
C ALA A 219 14.72 0.99 2.50
N VAL A 220 15.63 1.56 1.71
CA VAL A 220 15.83 1.18 0.29
C VAL A 220 16.26 -0.29 0.15
N ARG A 221 17.22 -0.75 0.96
CA ARG A 221 17.71 -2.14 0.88
C ARG A 221 16.72 -3.11 1.51
N SER A 222 16.05 -2.69 2.57
CA SER A 222 14.95 -3.43 3.18
C SER A 222 13.85 -3.74 2.15
N GLY A 223 13.38 -2.71 1.42
CA GLY A 223 12.40 -2.90 0.35
C GLY A 223 12.88 -3.90 -0.72
N LEU A 224 14.15 -3.82 -1.13
CA LEU A 224 14.70 -4.74 -2.12
C LEU A 224 14.72 -6.18 -1.61
N TRP A 225 15.04 -6.40 -0.34
CA TRP A 225 15.03 -7.72 0.27
C TRP A 225 13.61 -8.31 0.29
N PHE A 226 12.64 -7.53 0.75
CA PHE A 226 11.25 -7.97 0.88
C PHE A 226 10.59 -8.28 -0.47
N ILE A 227 10.79 -7.45 -1.50
CA ILE A 227 10.21 -7.71 -2.83
C ILE A 227 10.83 -8.94 -3.50
N ASN A 228 12.12 -9.19 -3.31
CA ASN A 228 12.77 -10.39 -3.81
C ASN A 228 12.32 -11.65 -3.06
N GLN A 229 12.13 -11.57 -1.74
CA GLN A 229 11.52 -12.66 -0.97
C GLN A 229 10.14 -13.00 -1.56
N GLN A 230 9.31 -11.98 -1.79
CA GLN A 230 7.96 -12.18 -2.31
C GLN A 230 8.00 -12.86 -3.67
N LEU A 231 8.86 -12.36 -4.57
CA LEU A 231 9.06 -12.92 -5.91
C LEU A 231 9.51 -14.38 -5.86
N ILE A 232 10.50 -14.72 -5.02
CA ILE A 232 10.99 -16.10 -4.85
C ILE A 232 9.87 -17.01 -4.33
N SER A 233 9.12 -16.56 -3.32
CA SER A 233 8.02 -17.34 -2.74
C SER A 233 6.94 -17.65 -3.78
N ILE A 234 6.55 -16.66 -4.57
CA ILE A 234 5.54 -16.84 -5.63
C ILE A 234 6.09 -17.66 -6.80
N ALA A 235 7.34 -17.46 -7.20
CA ALA A 235 7.97 -18.27 -8.24
C ALA A 235 8.01 -19.75 -7.86
N LEU A 236 8.35 -20.07 -6.60
CA LEU A 236 8.29 -21.43 -6.07
C LEU A 236 6.85 -21.95 -6.04
N ALA A 237 5.89 -21.14 -5.59
CA ALA A 237 4.47 -21.50 -5.56
C ALA A 237 3.97 -21.91 -6.95
N ILE A 238 4.28 -21.11 -7.96
CA ILE A 238 3.86 -21.30 -9.34
C ILE A 238 4.62 -22.46 -9.99
N GLY A 239 5.90 -22.62 -9.67
CA GLY A 239 6.68 -23.79 -10.06
C GLY A 239 6.00 -25.07 -9.60
N PHE A 240 5.75 -25.20 -8.29
CA PHE A 240 5.04 -26.38 -7.75
C PHE A 240 3.61 -26.51 -8.29
N PHE A 241 2.88 -25.42 -8.45
CA PHE A 241 1.54 -25.42 -9.05
C PHE A 241 1.52 -25.88 -10.52
N SER A 242 2.62 -25.65 -11.26
CA SER A 242 2.73 -26.06 -12.66
C SER A 242 3.23 -27.51 -12.78
N LEU A 243 4.07 -27.98 -11.84
CA LEU A 243 4.54 -29.37 -11.77
C LEU A 243 3.44 -30.32 -11.29
N ALA A 244 2.69 -29.94 -10.25
CA ALA A 244 1.52 -30.69 -9.81
C ALA A 244 0.36 -30.30 -10.71
N SER A 245 -0.24 -31.23 -11.46
CA SER A 245 -1.38 -30.95 -12.34
C SER A 245 -2.36 -29.98 -11.69
N SER A 246 -2.59 -28.82 -12.33
CA SER A 246 -3.29 -27.65 -11.77
C SER A 246 -4.69 -27.93 -11.20
N LYS A 247 -5.30 -29.06 -11.60
CA LYS A 247 -6.60 -29.54 -11.11
C LYS A 247 -6.54 -30.28 -9.76
N THR A 248 -5.35 -30.49 -9.20
CA THR A 248 -5.18 -31.28 -7.97
C THR A 248 -5.27 -30.39 -6.72
N LYS A 249 -5.82 -30.94 -5.64
CA LYS A 249 -5.77 -30.31 -4.30
C LYS A 249 -4.34 -30.00 -3.87
N LEU A 250 -3.39 -30.83 -4.29
CA LEU A 250 -1.97 -30.65 -4.00
C LEU A 250 -1.40 -29.40 -4.68
N ALA A 251 -1.73 -29.16 -5.95
CA ALA A 251 -1.35 -27.92 -6.65
C ALA A 251 -1.94 -26.68 -5.96
N GLY A 252 -3.24 -26.73 -5.60
CA GLY A 252 -3.89 -25.66 -4.83
C GLY A 252 -3.22 -25.40 -3.48
N GLY A 253 -2.87 -26.45 -2.75
CA GLY A 253 -2.18 -26.34 -1.45
C GLY A 253 -0.76 -25.75 -1.58
N ALA A 254 0.01 -26.17 -2.58
CA ALA A 254 1.35 -25.63 -2.85
C ALA A 254 1.29 -24.14 -3.23
N LEU A 255 0.30 -23.76 -4.05
CA LEU A 255 0.04 -22.36 -4.41
C LEU A 255 -0.27 -21.54 -3.15
N VAL A 256 -1.17 -22.04 -2.29
CA VAL A 256 -1.53 -21.34 -1.04
C VAL A 256 -0.34 -21.20 -0.10
N LEU A 257 0.46 -22.24 0.08
CA LEU A 257 1.65 -22.19 0.93
C LEU A 257 2.62 -21.07 0.48
N GLY A 258 2.91 -21.01 -0.82
CA GLY A 258 3.76 -19.96 -1.36
C GLY A 258 3.14 -18.57 -1.26
N VAL A 259 1.82 -18.45 -1.43
CA VAL A 259 1.08 -17.20 -1.20
C VAL A 259 1.18 -16.76 0.27
N CYS A 260 1.02 -17.66 1.24
CA CYS A 260 1.21 -17.36 2.66
C CYS A 260 2.63 -16.86 2.93
N LEU A 261 3.66 -17.58 2.47
CA LEU A 261 5.07 -17.19 2.66
C LEU A 261 5.40 -15.85 2.01
N SER A 262 4.76 -15.53 0.88
CA SER A 262 4.96 -14.26 0.18
C SER A 262 4.43 -13.04 0.96
N ARG A 263 3.57 -13.24 1.97
CA ARG A 263 2.99 -12.13 2.75
C ARG A 263 4.01 -11.35 3.55
N LEU A 264 4.99 -12.03 4.10
CA LEU A 264 6.08 -11.38 4.82
C LEU A 264 6.84 -10.43 3.89
N GLY A 265 7.11 -10.87 2.66
CA GLY A 265 7.68 -10.04 1.58
C GLY A 265 6.78 -8.87 1.22
N LEU A 266 5.52 -9.12 0.87
CA LEU A 266 4.58 -8.09 0.44
C LEU A 266 4.41 -6.96 1.47
N TRP A 267 4.14 -7.31 2.73
CA TRP A 267 3.84 -6.31 3.76
C TRP A 267 5.09 -5.62 4.29
N GLY A 268 6.23 -6.31 4.30
CA GLY A 268 7.50 -5.66 4.63
C GLY A 268 7.96 -4.70 3.52
N PHE A 269 7.68 -5.03 2.27
CA PHE A 269 7.91 -4.15 1.13
C PHE A 269 7.02 -2.91 1.19
N ASP A 270 5.72 -3.08 1.45
CA ASP A 270 4.77 -2.00 1.64
C ASP A 270 5.23 -1.01 2.72
N LEU A 271 5.59 -1.49 3.91
CA LEU A 271 6.14 -0.65 4.98
C LEU A 271 7.41 0.11 4.56
N SER A 272 8.31 -0.56 3.83
CA SER A 272 9.54 0.06 3.33
C SER A 272 9.24 1.15 2.30
N VAL A 273 8.32 0.93 1.37
CA VAL A 273 7.92 1.92 0.35
C VAL A 273 7.17 3.08 0.98
N GLN A 274 6.25 2.84 1.91
CA GLN A 274 5.52 3.91 2.58
C GLN A 274 6.48 4.82 3.35
N TYR A 275 7.46 4.26 4.05
CA TYR A 275 8.51 5.05 4.68
C TYR A 275 9.29 5.90 3.66
N LEU A 276 9.71 5.29 2.54
CA LEU A 276 10.43 6.01 1.48
C LEU A 276 9.59 7.14 0.86
N VAL A 277 8.30 6.92 0.61
CA VAL A 277 7.39 7.93 0.07
C VAL A 277 7.20 9.08 1.06
N GLN A 278 7.07 8.78 2.37
CA GLN A 278 6.95 9.82 3.39
C GLN A 278 8.21 10.71 3.49
N GLU A 279 9.39 10.11 3.30
CA GLU A 279 10.69 10.79 3.36
C GLU A 279 11.03 11.55 2.07
N ASP A 280 10.82 10.94 0.90
CA ASP A 280 11.22 11.49 -0.39
C ASP A 280 10.17 12.44 -1.00
N ALA A 281 8.90 12.36 -0.61
CA ALA A 281 7.85 13.21 -1.18
C ALA A 281 7.86 14.61 -0.55
N PRO A 282 7.90 15.69 -1.37
CA PRO A 282 7.79 17.05 -0.89
C PRO A 282 6.51 17.22 -0.09
N SER A 283 6.67 17.87 1.04
CA SER A 283 5.69 17.92 2.09
C SER A 283 4.45 18.77 1.73
N ALA A 284 4.54 19.62 0.71
CA ALA A 284 3.42 20.36 0.12
C ALA A 284 2.55 19.53 -0.87
N THR A 285 3.15 18.54 -1.55
CA THR A 285 2.45 17.72 -2.58
C THR A 285 2.20 16.29 -2.14
N ARG A 286 2.65 15.90 -0.94
CA ARG A 286 2.55 14.54 -0.39
C ARG A 286 1.12 13.99 -0.34
N GLY A 287 0.16 14.80 0.09
CA GLY A 287 -1.25 14.40 0.11
C GLY A 287 -1.75 14.04 -1.29
N SER A 288 -1.44 14.88 -2.29
CA SER A 288 -1.77 14.62 -3.69
C SER A 288 -1.02 13.42 -4.26
N PHE A 289 0.26 13.24 -3.91
CA PHE A 289 1.06 12.08 -4.31
C PHE A 289 0.43 10.77 -3.79
N SER A 290 0.07 10.77 -2.51
CA SER A 290 -0.58 9.64 -1.84
C SER A 290 -1.95 9.32 -2.43
N ALA A 291 -2.73 10.35 -2.78
CA ALA A 291 -4.04 10.17 -3.42
C ALA A 291 -3.91 9.52 -4.80
N ILE A 292 -2.93 9.92 -5.61
CA ILE A 292 -2.67 9.31 -6.92
C ILE A 292 -2.17 7.88 -6.77
N GLU A 293 -1.29 7.62 -5.80
CA GLU A 293 -0.86 6.26 -5.46
C GLU A 293 -2.07 5.36 -5.13
N MET A 294 -2.95 5.79 -4.22
CA MET A 294 -4.15 5.01 -3.88
C MET A 294 -5.09 4.86 -5.09
N SER A 295 -5.20 5.86 -5.96
CA SER A 295 -5.97 5.74 -7.20
C SER A 295 -5.39 4.67 -8.13
N LEU A 296 -4.05 4.57 -8.24
CA LEU A 296 -3.40 3.53 -9.04
C LEU A 296 -3.59 2.15 -8.41
N GLN A 297 -3.51 2.03 -7.08
CA GLN A 297 -3.79 0.79 -6.36
C GLN A 297 -5.22 0.30 -6.63
N ASN A 298 -6.22 1.17 -6.49
CA ASN A 298 -7.63 0.83 -6.80
C ASN A 298 -7.82 0.46 -8.28
N LEU A 299 -7.13 1.16 -9.22
CA LEU A 299 -7.18 0.80 -10.64
C LEU A 299 -6.65 -0.61 -10.88
N PHE A 300 -5.49 -0.96 -10.30
CA PHE A 300 -4.90 -2.29 -10.42
C PHE A 300 -5.74 -3.39 -9.75
N GLU A 301 -6.40 -3.08 -8.64
CA GLU A 301 -7.38 -3.98 -8.01
C GLU A 301 -8.59 -4.22 -8.92
N LEU A 302 -9.14 -3.16 -9.55
CA LEU A 302 -10.20 -3.28 -10.55
C LEU A 302 -9.78 -4.13 -11.76
N LEU A 303 -8.54 -3.96 -12.23
CA LEU A 303 -7.98 -4.81 -13.28
C LEU A 303 -7.88 -6.27 -12.83
N SER A 304 -7.49 -6.53 -11.57
CA SER A 304 -7.51 -7.87 -10.98
C SER A 304 -8.92 -8.47 -11.03
N PHE A 305 -9.97 -7.73 -10.61
CA PHE A 305 -11.36 -8.17 -10.75
C PHE A 305 -11.76 -8.43 -12.19
N ALA A 306 -11.44 -7.52 -13.11
CA ALA A 306 -11.73 -7.66 -14.53
C ALA A 306 -11.09 -8.93 -15.13
N THR A 307 -9.85 -9.25 -14.76
CA THR A 307 -9.21 -10.49 -15.26
C THR A 307 -9.99 -11.73 -14.86
N THR A 308 -10.52 -11.81 -13.64
CA THR A 308 -11.34 -12.95 -13.20
C THR A 308 -12.74 -12.98 -13.80
N MET A 309 -13.27 -11.82 -14.25
CA MET A 309 -14.52 -11.79 -15.01
C MET A 309 -14.31 -12.32 -16.43
N VAL A 310 -13.18 -11.97 -17.07
CA VAL A 310 -12.81 -12.50 -18.38
C VAL A 310 -12.53 -14.00 -18.29
N PHE A 311 -11.75 -14.43 -17.29
CA PHE A 311 -11.41 -15.82 -17.03
C PHE A 311 -12.30 -16.42 -15.92
N TYR A 312 -13.61 -16.45 -16.16
CA TYR A 312 -14.61 -16.85 -15.15
C TYR A 312 -14.63 -18.36 -14.84
N ARG A 313 -14.06 -19.20 -15.72
CA ARG A 313 -14.04 -20.65 -15.53
C ARG A 313 -12.90 -21.05 -14.58
N PRO A 314 -13.12 -21.97 -13.62
CA PRO A 314 -12.07 -22.41 -12.70
C PRO A 314 -10.85 -23.02 -13.41
N GLU A 315 -11.04 -23.66 -14.56
CA GLU A 315 -9.95 -24.25 -15.36
C GLU A 315 -9.01 -23.20 -15.97
N ASP A 316 -9.51 -21.99 -16.19
CA ASP A 316 -8.78 -20.86 -16.76
C ASP A 316 -8.13 -19.99 -15.69
N PHE A 317 -8.39 -20.26 -14.40
CA PHE A 317 -7.87 -19.47 -13.27
C PHE A 317 -6.33 -19.45 -13.18
N LYS A 318 -5.65 -20.41 -13.82
CA LYS A 318 -4.20 -20.39 -14.04
C LYS A 318 -3.73 -19.12 -14.77
N ILE A 319 -4.54 -18.54 -15.65
CA ILE A 319 -4.17 -17.34 -16.41
C ILE A 319 -4.09 -16.11 -15.48
N PRO A 320 -5.10 -15.77 -14.67
CA PRO A 320 -4.97 -14.78 -13.61
C PRO A 320 -3.79 -15.00 -12.66
N ILE A 321 -3.46 -16.26 -12.32
CA ILE A 321 -2.28 -16.59 -11.50
C ILE A 321 -0.98 -16.14 -12.20
N TYR A 322 -0.81 -16.47 -13.50
CA TYR A 322 0.37 -16.07 -14.26
C TYR A 322 0.44 -14.56 -14.50
N ILE A 323 -0.70 -13.89 -14.73
CA ILE A 323 -0.78 -12.43 -14.83
C ILE A 323 -0.29 -11.79 -13.52
N SER A 324 -0.75 -12.31 -12.38
CA SER A 324 -0.33 -11.84 -11.05
C SER A 324 1.18 -12.01 -10.83
N ALA A 325 1.74 -13.14 -11.28
CA ALA A 325 3.18 -13.38 -11.24
C ALA A 325 3.97 -12.36 -12.06
N GLY A 326 3.47 -12.05 -13.27
CA GLY A 326 4.03 -11.01 -14.13
C GLY A 326 3.96 -9.62 -13.50
N ALA A 327 2.87 -9.28 -12.83
CA ALA A 327 2.74 -8.03 -12.09
C ALA A 327 3.74 -7.93 -10.92
N ILE A 328 3.92 -9.00 -10.14
CA ILE A 328 4.89 -9.05 -9.04
C ILE A 328 6.33 -8.96 -9.57
N ALA A 329 6.66 -9.67 -10.66
CA ALA A 329 7.96 -9.55 -11.30
C ALA A 329 8.23 -8.15 -11.86
N SER A 330 7.21 -7.52 -12.46
CA SER A 330 7.28 -6.14 -12.96
C SER A 330 7.47 -5.16 -11.81
N SER A 331 6.78 -5.34 -10.68
CA SER A 331 6.98 -4.58 -9.46
C SER A 331 8.42 -4.69 -8.95
N ALA A 332 8.96 -5.90 -8.86
CA ALA A 332 10.35 -6.14 -8.46
C ALA A 332 11.35 -5.45 -9.40
N ALA A 333 11.12 -5.49 -10.71
CA ALA A 333 11.94 -4.81 -11.70
C ALA A 333 11.86 -3.28 -11.58
N CYS A 334 10.66 -2.72 -11.41
CA CYS A 334 10.46 -1.29 -11.17
C CYS A 334 11.17 -0.84 -9.89
N PHE A 335 11.04 -1.58 -8.79
CA PHE A 335 11.71 -1.23 -7.54
C PHE A 335 13.23 -1.38 -7.64
N ALA A 336 13.74 -2.41 -8.34
CA ALA A 336 15.17 -2.50 -8.63
C ALA A 336 15.67 -1.30 -9.46
N GLY A 337 14.86 -0.83 -10.43
CA GLY A 337 15.11 0.41 -11.17
C GLY A 337 15.23 1.63 -10.25
N PHE A 338 14.32 1.77 -9.29
CA PHE A 338 14.37 2.81 -8.26
C PHE A 338 15.65 2.73 -7.41
N VAL A 339 16.01 1.54 -6.93
CA VAL A 339 17.24 1.32 -6.15
C VAL A 339 18.47 1.73 -6.96
N ARG A 340 18.50 1.39 -8.25
CA ARG A 340 19.59 1.77 -9.16
C ARG A 340 19.67 3.29 -9.36
N GLN A 341 18.53 3.98 -9.47
CA GLN A 341 18.50 5.45 -9.57
C GLN A 341 19.03 6.12 -8.29
N LYS A 342 18.62 5.64 -7.11
CA LYS A 342 19.05 6.22 -5.83
C LYS A 342 20.50 5.90 -5.46
N ARG A 343 21.04 4.74 -5.86
CA ARG A 343 22.38 4.25 -5.41
C ARG A 343 23.43 4.10 -6.50
N GLY A 344 23.07 4.15 -7.78
CA GLY A 344 23.94 3.85 -8.92
C GLY A 344 24.27 2.37 -9.13
N HIS A 345 24.17 1.51 -8.10
CA HIS A 345 24.46 0.07 -8.15
C HIS A 345 23.50 -0.76 -7.29
N LEU A 346 23.19 -2.00 -7.73
CA LEU A 346 22.27 -2.93 -7.04
C LEU A 346 22.97 -3.78 -5.95
N LEU A 347 24.21 -4.16 -6.19
CA LEU A 347 25.05 -4.95 -5.29
C LEU A 347 26.40 -4.23 -5.12
N HIS A 348 26.95 -4.21 -3.91
CA HIS A 348 28.34 -3.78 -3.67
C HIS A 348 29.30 -4.86 -4.20
N THR A 349 29.43 -4.95 -5.52
CA THR A 349 30.44 -5.83 -6.15
C THR A 349 31.86 -5.33 -5.92
N ASP A 350 32.08 -4.10 -5.47
CA ASP A 350 33.42 -3.52 -5.31
C ASP A 350 34.25 -4.14 -4.18
N LYS A 351 33.63 -4.83 -3.21
CA LYS A 351 34.37 -5.62 -2.21
C LYS A 351 34.69 -7.05 -2.67
N CYS A 352 33.95 -7.60 -3.64
CA CYS A 352 34.11 -8.99 -4.10
C CYS A 352 34.75 -9.10 -5.49
N LEU A 353 34.78 -8.01 -6.27
CA LEU A 353 35.34 -8.00 -7.61
C LEU A 353 36.12 -6.69 -7.82
N LYS A 354 37.36 -6.65 -7.30
CA LYS A 354 38.34 -5.64 -7.75
C LYS A 354 38.63 -5.87 -9.24
N ARG A 355 37.83 -5.26 -10.12
CA ARG A 355 38.20 -5.06 -11.52
C ARG A 355 38.89 -3.71 -11.63
N ALA A 356 40.19 -3.77 -11.90
CA ALA A 356 41.02 -2.62 -12.20
C ALA A 356 40.45 -1.82 -13.38
N GLY A 357 40.29 -0.51 -13.18
CA GLY A 357 40.22 0.49 -14.23
C GLY A 357 38.85 0.74 -14.87
N LYS A 358 38.11 1.73 -14.35
CA LYS A 358 37.72 2.93 -15.11
C LYS A 358 37.00 3.99 -14.27
N ALA A 359 37.33 5.24 -14.62
CA ALA A 359 36.76 6.56 -14.30
C ALA A 359 35.85 6.70 -13.08
N ARG A 360 36.39 7.38 -12.07
CA ARG A 360 35.73 7.91 -10.87
C ARG A 360 34.67 8.94 -11.30
N TYR A 361 33.39 8.63 -11.12
CA TYR A 361 32.34 9.65 -11.11
C TYR A 361 32.25 10.21 -9.69
N TYR A 362 32.31 11.53 -9.56
CA TYR A 362 32.08 12.22 -8.29
C TYR A 362 30.60 12.08 -7.91
N VAL A 363 30.35 11.33 -6.84
CA VAL A 363 29.07 11.33 -6.13
C VAL A 363 29.06 12.61 -5.30
N LEU A 364 28.05 13.46 -5.49
CA LEU A 364 27.83 14.60 -4.59
C LEU A 364 27.52 14.06 -3.19
N PRO A 365 28.18 14.57 -2.13
CA PRO A 365 27.95 14.11 -0.78
C PRO A 365 26.48 14.35 -0.40
N THR A 366 25.87 13.37 0.26
CA THR A 366 24.59 13.55 0.93
C THR A 366 24.78 14.48 2.13
N ILE A 367 23.77 15.28 2.48
CA ILE A 367 23.80 16.32 3.54
C ILE A 367 24.37 15.83 4.88
N ALA A 368 24.28 14.53 5.18
CA ALA A 368 24.92 13.91 6.35
C ALA A 368 26.47 13.91 6.33
N GLU A 369 27.10 13.87 5.15
CA GLU A 369 28.57 13.94 4.97
C GLU A 369 29.10 15.39 4.98
N GLU A 370 28.27 16.41 4.68
CA GLU A 370 28.68 17.82 4.82
C GLU A 370 28.82 18.23 6.30
N VAL A 371 27.96 17.71 7.17
CA VAL A 371 28.02 17.98 8.62
C VAL A 371 29.27 17.35 9.26
N GLU A 372 29.67 16.14 8.85
CA GLU A 372 30.92 15.52 9.33
C GLU A 372 32.19 16.20 8.80
N MET A 373 32.14 16.84 7.62
CA MET A 373 33.27 17.60 7.08
C MET A 373 33.48 18.93 7.82
N ASP A 374 32.41 19.58 8.26
CA ASP A 374 32.46 20.86 8.99
C ASP A 374 32.97 20.65 10.44
N ASP A 375 32.53 19.58 11.12
CA ASP A 375 33.04 19.20 12.44
C ASP A 375 34.50 18.70 12.41
N GLY A 376 34.94 18.14 11.28
CA GLY A 376 36.31 17.68 11.06
C GLY A 376 37.32 18.80 10.79
N THR A 377 36.89 19.93 10.22
CA THR A 377 37.77 21.07 9.92
C THR A 377 37.96 21.99 11.12
N SER A 378 37.01 22.04 12.05
CA SER A 378 37.11 22.91 13.23
C SER A 378 38.11 22.42 14.30
N ASN A 379 38.58 21.16 14.22
CA ASN A 379 39.52 20.57 15.19
C ASN A 379 41.00 20.61 14.78
N MET A 380 41.35 21.25 13.66
CA MET A 380 42.75 21.38 13.18
C MET A 380 43.26 22.83 13.08
N VAL A 381 42.66 23.77 13.83
CA VAL A 381 43.19 25.13 14.02
C VAL A 381 43.33 25.39 15.52
N GLY A 382 44.39 24.86 16.13
CA GLY A 382 44.61 25.06 17.57
C GLY A 382 45.66 24.16 18.21
N ARG A 383 46.77 23.86 17.54
CA ARG A 383 48.01 23.37 18.16
C ARG A 383 49.20 23.79 17.30
N ASP A 384 49.59 25.05 17.48
CA ASP A 384 51.00 25.46 17.40
C ASP A 384 51.51 25.64 18.84
#